data_AF-A0A1M5A6G9-F1
#
_entry.id   AF-A0A1M5A6G9-F1
#
_cell.length_a   1.000
_cell.length_b   1.000
_cell.length_c   1.000
_cell.angle_alpha   90.00
_cell.angle_beta   90.00
_cell.angle_gamma   90.00
#
_symmetry.space_group_name_H-M   'P 1'
#
loop_
_entity.id
_entity.type
_entity.pdbx_description
1 polymer ?
#
loop_
_entity_poly.entity_id
_entity_poly.type
_entity_poly.pdbx_seq_one_letter_code
_entity_poly.pdbx_strand_id
1 'polypeptide(L)'
;MAKKSEIIGEYIVTIDDNDSVSVSRIYKSTMAALKEIAEANGIEVQKTWTTQHLGRLLLSQFCNGDKEGTIGEYTIEREANNRINVIRTYSTTMDGLREAAKVARYDEDPKENGWNTQNFGRHLVNYVQTLKN
;
A
#
# COMPACT_ATOMS: atom_id res chain seq x y z
N MET A 1 7.76 5.57 -18.27
CA MET A 1 8.79 5.38 -17.23
C MET A 1 8.40 6.28 -16.06
N ALA A 2 9.00 6.08 -14.88
CA ALA A 2 8.72 6.97 -13.75
C ALA A 2 9.50 8.27 -13.93
N LYS A 3 8.79 9.40 -13.98
CA LYS A 3 9.39 10.74 -14.01
C LYS A 3 9.94 11.11 -12.64
N LYS A 4 9.23 10.70 -11.59
CA LYS A 4 9.59 10.98 -10.19
C LYS A 4 8.95 9.94 -9.27
N SER A 5 9.64 9.54 -8.21
CA SER A 5 9.06 8.68 -7.17
C SER A 5 9.65 9.02 -5.81
N GLU A 6 8.82 8.98 -4.77
CA GLU A 6 9.26 9.18 -3.39
C GLU A 6 8.73 8.09 -2.46
N ILE A 7 9.56 7.70 -1.50
CA ILE A 7 9.18 6.77 -0.43
C ILE A 7 8.81 7.60 0.80
N ILE A 8 7.59 7.42 1.27
CA ILE A 8 6.99 8.10 2.42
C ILE A 8 6.58 7.04 3.43
N GLY A 9 7.49 6.70 4.35
CA GLY A 9 7.30 5.61 5.30
C GLY A 9 7.15 4.24 4.60
N GLU A 10 5.93 3.72 4.55
CA GLU A 10 5.56 2.47 3.87
C GLU A 10 5.01 2.69 2.45
N TYR A 11 4.81 3.94 2.03
CA TYR A 11 4.14 4.29 0.79
C TYR A 11 5.17 4.67 -0.27
N ILE A 12 4.96 4.19 -1.49
CA ILE A 12 5.71 4.59 -2.67
C ILE A 12 4.75 5.40 -3.53
N VAL A 13 5.03 6.69 -3.68
CA VAL A 13 4.26 7.58 -4.56
C VAL A 13 5.05 7.77 -5.84
N THR A 14 4.48 7.34 -6.96
CA THR A 14 5.12 7.42 -8.28
C THR A 14 4.35 8.39 -9.17
N ILE A 15 5.09 9.27 -9.83
CA ILE A 15 4.62 10.15 -10.90
C ILE A 15 5.27 9.66 -12.19
N ASP A 16 4.44 9.20 -13.12
CA ASP A 16 4.86 8.71 -14.42
C ASP A 16 5.14 9.88 -15.40
N ASP A 17 5.77 9.58 -16.54
CA ASP A 17 6.09 10.58 -17.57
C ASP A 17 4.86 11.32 -18.13
N ASN A 18 3.70 10.66 -18.16
CA ASN A 18 2.41 11.23 -18.57
C ASN A 18 1.70 11.99 -17.42
N ASP A 19 2.41 12.27 -16.33
CA ASP A 19 1.90 12.85 -15.08
C ASP A 19 0.79 12.00 -14.39
N SER A 20 0.62 10.72 -14.75
CA SER A 20 -0.20 9.81 -13.92
C SER A 20 0.46 9.57 -12.58
N VAL A 21 -0.37 9.44 -11.55
CA VAL A 21 0.08 9.16 -10.19
C VAL A 21 -0.42 7.79 -9.77
N SER A 22 0.47 7.00 -9.21
CA SER A 22 0.16 5.72 -8.57
C SER A 22 0.74 5.71 -7.15
N VAL A 23 0.06 4.97 -6.28
CA VAL A 23 0.54 4.72 -4.91
C VAL A 23 0.52 3.22 -4.67
N SER A 24 1.62 2.72 -4.14
CA SER A 24 1.68 1.37 -3.56
C SER A 24 2.15 1.46 -2.11
N ARG A 25 1.78 0.47 -1.29
CA ARG A 25 2.25 0.35 0.08
C ARG A 25 3.01 -0.95 0.26
N ILE A 26 4.24 -0.82 0.74
CA ILE A 26 5.10 -1.90 1.20
C ILE A 26 5.09 -1.93 2.73
N TYR A 27 4.72 -3.06 3.31
CA TYR A 27 4.52 -3.15 4.75
C TYR A 27 5.83 -3.53 5.46
N LYS A 28 6.21 -2.78 6.51
CA LYS A 28 7.27 -3.18 7.45
C LYS A 28 6.87 -4.42 8.23
N SER A 29 5.57 -4.56 8.53
CA SER A 29 4.99 -5.74 9.16
C SER A 29 4.02 -6.43 8.22
N THR A 30 4.45 -7.53 7.61
CA THR A 30 3.57 -8.40 6.81
C THR A 30 2.35 -8.84 7.61
N MET A 31 2.51 -9.12 8.91
CA MET A 31 1.39 -9.51 9.77
C MET A 31 0.32 -8.41 9.88
N ALA A 32 0.72 -7.13 9.89
CA ALA A 32 -0.25 -6.04 9.90
C ALA A 32 -1.06 -6.02 8.59
N ALA A 33 -0.41 -6.17 7.44
CA ALA A 33 -1.07 -6.25 6.14
C ALA A 33 -2.07 -7.41 6.07
N LEU A 34 -1.66 -8.60 6.52
CA LEU A 34 -2.53 -9.78 6.52
C LEU A 34 -3.73 -9.62 7.45
N LYS A 35 -3.60 -8.88 8.56
CA LYS A 35 -4.72 -8.55 9.45
C LYS A 35 -5.70 -7.57 8.79
N GLU A 36 -5.21 -6.55 8.08
CA GLU A 36 -6.06 -5.64 7.30
C GLU A 36 -6.89 -6.45 6.28
N ILE A 37 -6.27 -7.40 5.58
CA ILE A 37 -6.97 -8.28 4.62
C ILE A 37 -8.00 -9.16 5.33
N ALA A 38 -7.63 -9.78 6.44
CA ALA A 38 -8.52 -10.65 7.21
C ALA A 38 -9.74 -9.88 7.73
N GLU A 39 -9.55 -8.70 8.30
CA GLU A 39 -10.62 -7.82 8.80
C GLU A 39 -11.57 -7.41 7.67
N ALA A 40 -11.02 -6.99 6.52
CA ALA A 40 -11.81 -6.63 5.33
C ALA A 40 -12.67 -7.78 4.79
N ASN A 41 -12.30 -9.03 5.10
CA ASN A 41 -13.02 -10.23 4.69
C ASN A 41 -13.76 -10.95 5.85
N GLY A 42 -13.89 -10.29 7.01
CA GLY A 42 -14.62 -10.83 8.17
C GLY A 42 -13.96 -12.04 8.84
N ILE A 43 -12.65 -12.20 8.72
CA ILE A 43 -11.88 -13.28 9.33
C ILE A 43 -11.32 -12.83 10.69
N GLU A 44 -11.71 -13.51 11.76
CA GLU A 44 -11.16 -13.27 13.10
C GLU A 44 -9.75 -13.88 13.23
N VAL A 45 -8.74 -13.02 13.31
CA VAL A 45 -7.34 -13.45 13.42
C VAL A 45 -7.01 -13.86 14.85
N GLN A 46 -6.65 -15.13 15.03
CA GLN A 46 -6.23 -15.65 16.34
C GLN A 46 -4.82 -15.15 16.72
N LYS A 47 -4.62 -14.84 18.00
CA LYS A 47 -3.33 -14.36 18.53
C LYS A 47 -2.17 -15.34 18.35
N THR A 48 -2.46 -16.64 18.24
CA THR A 48 -1.49 -17.73 18.06
C THR A 48 -1.02 -17.88 16.61
N TRP A 49 -1.69 -17.26 15.65
CA TRP A 49 -1.36 -17.43 14.23
C TRP A 49 -0.08 -16.69 13.85
N THR A 50 0.79 -17.39 13.14
CA THR A 50 2.01 -16.81 12.55
C THR A 50 1.70 -16.16 11.21
N THR A 51 2.60 -15.29 10.74
CA THR A 51 2.48 -14.65 9.41
C THR A 51 2.35 -15.69 8.30
N GLN A 52 3.10 -16.79 8.39
CA GLN A 52 3.07 -17.88 7.41
C GLN A 52 1.73 -18.61 7.41
N HIS A 53 1.17 -18.86 8.61
CA HIS A 53 -0.12 -19.52 8.74
C HIS A 53 -1.23 -18.66 8.15
N LEU A 54 -1.33 -17.40 8.58
CA LEU A 54 -2.36 -16.49 8.09
C LEU A 54 -2.23 -16.23 6.58
N GLY A 55 -1.01 -16.04 6.06
CA GLY A 55 -0.78 -15.87 4.62
C GLY A 55 -1.23 -17.10 3.81
N ARG A 56 -0.90 -18.31 4.28
CA ARG A 56 -1.35 -19.55 3.64
C ARG A 56 -2.87 -19.72 3.72
N LEU A 57 -3.49 -19.34 4.84
CA LEU A 57 -4.94 -19.41 5.01
C LEU A 57 -5.64 -18.50 3.99
N LEU A 58 -5.22 -17.24 3.89
CA LEU A 58 -5.78 -16.28 2.95
C LEU A 58 -5.61 -16.73 1.49
N LEU A 59 -4.42 -17.19 1.10
CA LEU A 59 -4.19 -17.77 -0.23
C LEU A 59 -5.06 -19.01 -0.49
N SER A 60 -5.23 -19.87 0.52
CA SER A 60 -6.09 -21.05 0.40
C SER A 60 -7.57 -20.70 0.21
N GLN A 61 -8.04 -19.66 0.89
CA GLN A 61 -9.46 -19.30 0.92
C GLN A 61 -9.88 -18.47 -0.30
N PHE A 62 -9.00 -17.59 -0.78
CA PHE A 62 -9.34 -16.63 -1.84
C PHE A 62 -8.57 -16.84 -3.15
N CYS A 63 -7.52 -17.67 -3.14
CA CYS A 63 -6.62 -17.84 -4.29
C CYS A 63 -6.28 -19.32 -4.54
N ASN A 64 -7.21 -20.24 -4.26
CA ASN A 64 -7.08 -21.68 -4.50
C ASN A 64 -5.83 -22.37 -3.89
N GLY A 65 -5.18 -21.73 -2.92
CA GLY A 65 -3.94 -22.24 -2.30
C GLY A 65 -2.68 -21.98 -3.10
N ASP A 66 -2.76 -21.15 -4.15
CA ASP A 66 -1.62 -20.74 -4.97
C ASP A 66 -0.54 -20.05 -4.15
N LYS A 67 0.68 -19.99 -4.70
CA LYS A 67 1.80 -19.29 -4.04
C LYS A 67 1.67 -17.77 -4.14
N GLU A 68 0.86 -17.27 -5.07
CA GLU A 68 0.64 -15.85 -5.25
C GLU A 68 -0.84 -15.63 -5.54
N GLY A 69 -1.40 -14.53 -5.04
CA GLY A 69 -2.77 -14.17 -5.34
C GLY A 69 -3.14 -12.76 -4.88
N THR A 70 -4.16 -12.21 -5.52
CA THR A 70 -4.68 -10.87 -5.21
C THR A 70 -6.03 -10.97 -4.52
N ILE A 71 -6.16 -10.29 -3.38
CA ILE A 71 -7.38 -10.19 -2.57
C ILE A 71 -7.69 -8.71 -2.39
N GLY A 72 -8.68 -8.21 -3.12
CA GLY A 72 -8.96 -6.77 -3.17
C GLY A 72 -7.76 -6.00 -3.71
N GLU A 73 -7.27 -5.03 -2.93
CA GLU A 73 -6.11 -4.19 -3.27
C GLU A 73 -4.76 -4.84 -2.93
N TYR A 74 -4.75 -6.05 -2.36
CA TYR A 74 -3.56 -6.66 -1.79
C TYR A 74 -3.10 -7.84 -2.63
N THR A 75 -1.84 -7.83 -3.05
CA THR A 75 -1.15 -9.00 -3.60
C THR A 75 -0.34 -9.65 -2.51
N ILE A 76 -0.60 -10.94 -2.27
CA ILE A 76 0.15 -11.78 -1.34
C ILE A 76 1.03 -12.73 -2.17
N GLU A 77 2.31 -12.80 -1.82
CA GLU A 77 3.25 -13.77 -2.37
C GLU A 77 3.83 -14.63 -1.24
N ARG A 78 3.87 -15.95 -1.47
CA ARG A 78 4.60 -16.93 -0.67
C ARG A 78 5.84 -17.38 -1.44
N GLU A 79 6.98 -16.88 -1.01
CA GLU A 79 8.29 -17.23 -1.54
C GLU A 79 8.63 -18.73 -1.32
N ALA A 80 9.66 -19.21 -2.01
CA ALA A 80 10.14 -20.59 -1.89
C ALA A 80 10.56 -20.99 -0.45
N ASN A 81 11.02 -20.03 0.37
CA ASN A 81 11.38 -20.21 1.78
C ASN A 81 10.18 -20.10 2.75
N ASN A 82 8.94 -20.05 2.23
CA ASN A 82 7.69 -19.79 2.96
C ASN A 82 7.58 -18.39 3.60
N ARG A 83 8.45 -17.44 3.25
CA ARG A 83 8.24 -16.03 3.60
C ARG A 83 7.00 -15.51 2.87
N ILE A 84 6.22 -14.70 3.57
CA ILE A 84 5.06 -14.02 3.01
C ILE A 84 5.42 -12.56 2.79
N ASN A 85 5.16 -12.06 1.58
CA ASN A 85 5.22 -10.65 1.22
C ASN A 85 3.82 -10.17 0.87
N VAL A 86 3.55 -8.91 1.19
CA VAL A 86 2.29 -8.25 0.83
C VAL A 86 2.58 -6.88 0.28
N ILE A 87 2.01 -6.59 -0.88
CA ILE A 87 1.99 -5.26 -1.50
C ILE A 87 0.53 -4.85 -1.63
N ARG A 88 0.21 -3.63 -1.25
CA ARG A 88 -1.11 -3.03 -1.54
C ARG A 88 -0.98 -2.05 -2.69
N THR A 89 -1.85 -2.18 -3.68
CA THR A 89 -2.01 -1.25 -4.81
C THR A 89 -3.39 -0.63 -4.71
N TYR A 90 -3.44 0.70 -4.54
CA TYR A 90 -4.70 1.40 -4.28
C TYR A 90 -5.55 1.50 -5.54
N SER A 91 -6.80 1.05 -5.46
CA SER A 91 -7.83 1.26 -6.48
C SER A 91 -8.16 2.73 -6.66
N THR A 92 -8.15 3.48 -5.54
CA THR A 92 -8.29 4.93 -5.53
C THR A 92 -6.98 5.56 -5.09
N THR A 93 -6.18 6.05 -6.04
CA THR A 93 -4.89 6.71 -5.78
C THR A 93 -5.00 7.83 -4.74
N MET A 94 -6.12 8.57 -4.72
CA MET A 94 -6.34 9.65 -3.75
C MET A 94 -6.32 9.15 -2.30
N ASP A 95 -6.80 7.95 -2.02
CA ASP A 95 -6.80 7.40 -0.66
C ASP A 95 -5.39 7.02 -0.23
N GLY A 96 -4.62 6.38 -1.12
CA GLY A 96 -3.20 6.11 -0.90
C GLY A 96 -2.39 7.39 -0.68
N LEU A 97 -2.67 8.46 -1.43
CA LEU A 97 -2.02 9.76 -1.24
C LEU A 97 -2.35 10.39 0.11
N ARG A 98 -3.62 10.30 0.56
CA ARG A 98 -4.03 10.81 1.88
C ARG A 98 -3.37 10.03 3.02
N GLU A 99 -3.29 8.71 2.89
CA GLU A 99 -2.59 7.87 3.86
C GLU A 99 -1.09 8.23 3.91
N ALA A 100 -0.44 8.40 2.75
CA ALA A 100 0.95 8.84 2.67
C ALA A 100 1.17 10.26 3.24
N ALA A 101 0.28 11.22 2.95
CA ALA A 101 0.34 12.58 3.47
C ALA A 101 0.29 12.63 5.00
N LYS A 102 -0.57 11.80 5.63
CA LYS A 102 -0.60 11.67 7.10
C LYS A 102 0.73 11.19 7.65
N VAL A 103 1.39 10.24 6.99
CA VAL A 103 2.72 9.76 7.39
C VAL A 103 3.79 10.83 7.24
N ALA A 104 3.72 11.62 6.15
CA ALA A 104 4.62 12.75 5.92
C ALA A 104 4.35 13.96 6.85
N ARG A 105 3.24 13.97 7.61
CA ARG A 105 2.73 15.15 8.31
C ARG A 105 2.55 16.32 7.34
N TYR A 106 1.94 16.04 6.20
CA TYR A 106 1.56 17.04 5.21
C TYR A 106 0.10 17.39 5.42
N ASP A 107 -0.15 18.61 5.89
CA ASP A 107 -1.46 19.03 6.43
C ASP A 107 -2.40 19.63 5.37
N GLU A 108 -1.96 19.80 4.12
CA GLU A 108 -2.81 20.36 3.07
C GLU A 108 -3.89 19.36 2.62
N ASP A 109 -5.17 19.75 2.73
CA ASP A 109 -6.28 18.92 2.25
C ASP A 109 -6.49 19.13 0.73
N PRO A 110 -6.42 18.07 -0.09
CA PRO A 110 -6.69 18.18 -1.52
C PRO A 110 -8.10 18.68 -1.84
N LYS A 111 -9.11 18.44 -0.98
CA LYS A 111 -10.47 18.92 -1.21
C LYS A 111 -10.58 20.44 -1.05
N GLU A 112 -9.99 20.99 0.02
CA GLU A 112 -10.01 22.42 0.29
C GLU A 112 -9.29 23.21 -0.82
N ASN A 113 -8.24 22.62 -1.40
CA ASN A 113 -7.46 23.20 -2.48
C ASN A 113 -7.99 22.87 -3.89
N GLY A 114 -9.08 22.09 -4.02
CA GLY A 114 -9.61 21.67 -5.32
C GLY A 114 -8.64 20.81 -6.14
N TRP A 115 -7.74 20.09 -5.48
CA TRP A 115 -6.71 19.28 -6.13
C TRP A 115 -7.23 17.90 -6.54
N ASN A 116 -6.92 17.53 -7.78
CA ASN A 116 -7.00 16.16 -8.23
C ASN A 116 -5.78 15.34 -7.78
N THR A 117 -5.78 14.05 -8.09
CA THR A 117 -4.70 13.11 -7.74
C THR A 117 -3.33 13.57 -8.25
N GLN A 118 -3.28 14.11 -9.47
CA GLN A 118 -2.03 14.56 -10.09
C GLN A 118 -1.41 15.74 -9.34
N ASN A 119 -2.23 16.76 -9.04
CA ASN A 119 -1.79 17.94 -8.29
C ASN A 119 -1.37 17.53 -6.88
N PHE A 120 -2.23 16.81 -6.15
CA PHE A 120 -1.92 16.42 -4.78
C PHE A 120 -0.67 15.55 -4.68
N GLY A 121 -0.52 14.56 -5.57
CA GLY A 121 0.68 13.73 -5.64
C GLY A 121 1.95 14.53 -5.90
N ARG A 122 1.92 15.50 -6.82
CA ARG A 122 3.04 16.39 -7.10
C ARG A 122 3.41 17.26 -5.90
N HIS A 123 2.42 17.86 -5.24
CA HIS A 123 2.61 18.69 -4.05
C HIS A 123 3.23 17.88 -2.90
N LEU A 124 2.66 16.70 -2.59
CA LEU A 124 3.18 15.82 -1.55
C LEU A 124 4.62 15.37 -1.82
N VAL A 125 4.91 14.92 -3.04
CA VAL A 125 6.26 14.51 -3.45
C VAL A 125 7.26 15.66 -3.33
N ASN A 126 6.89 16.87 -3.75
CA ASN A 126 7.75 18.04 -3.63
C ASN A 126 8.00 18.40 -2.16
N TYR A 127 6.96 18.41 -1.33
CA TYR A 127 7.09 18.66 0.11
C TYR A 127 8.08 17.69 0.75
N VAL A 128 7.92 16.38 0.53
CA VAL A 128 8.83 15.38 1.12
C VAL A 128 10.28 15.56 0.67
N GLN A 129 10.52 15.99 -0.57
CA GLN A 129 11.87 16.31 -1.03
C GLN A 129 12.47 17.52 -0.32
N THR A 130 11.68 18.56 -0.04
CA THR A 130 12.17 19.73 0.71
C THR A 130 12.62 19.38 2.13
N LEU A 131 12.08 18.32 2.73
CA LEU A 131 12.49 17.85 4.05
C LEU A 131 13.82 17.07 4.05
N LYS A 132 14.30 16.64 2.88
CA LYS A 132 15.54 15.86 2.73
C LYS A 132 16.77 16.74 2.48
N ASN A 133 16.55 18.00 2.11
CA ASN A 133 17.58 19.00 1.84
C ASN A 133 17.84 19.85 3.08
#